data_AF-A0A0B6D2E7-F1
#
_entry.id   AF-A0A0B6D2E7-F1
#
_cell.length_a   1.000
_cell.length_b   1.000
_cell.length_c   1.000
_cell.angle_alpha   90.00
_cell.angle_beta   90.00
_cell.angle_gamma   90.00
#
_symmetry.space_group_name_H-M   'P 1'
#
loop_
_entity.id
_entity.type
_entity.pdbx_description
1 polymer ?
#
loop_
_entity_poly.entity_id
_entity_poly.type
_entity_poly.pdbx_seq_one_letter_code
_entity_poly.pdbx_strand_id
1 'polypeptide(L)'
;MGSKYMIKIHFTYSNNWISKAIKFFSVSKFSHVEIEIDEICYSAKPFKGVYAHSYADLCIKEANIQTFSINTDVTEEQKSLLKLFLEEQVSKGYDYKAVLGCALWKRDWENDDKRWFCSELIASAMNYAGLELTNKFYKPHRLIPEDLAVSLRLKVN
;
A
#
# COMPACT_ATOMS: atom_id res chain seq x y z
N MET A 1 25.79 -16.08 -3.17
CA MET A 1 24.70 -15.71 -4.10
C MET A 1 23.45 -15.54 -3.25
N GLY A 2 23.15 -14.31 -2.83
CA GLY A 2 21.96 -14.05 -2.01
C GLY A 2 20.72 -14.26 -2.86
N SER A 3 19.80 -15.07 -2.39
CA SER A 3 18.43 -15.12 -2.90
C SER A 3 17.88 -13.68 -2.89
N LYS A 4 17.63 -13.13 -4.07
CA LYS A 4 17.01 -11.82 -4.21
C LYS A 4 15.56 -11.97 -3.76
N TYR A 5 15.24 -11.47 -2.58
CA TYR A 5 13.88 -11.59 -2.04
C TYR A 5 12.91 -10.82 -2.92
N MET A 6 11.83 -11.51 -3.30
CA MET A 6 10.87 -10.99 -4.24
C MET A 6 9.79 -10.23 -3.46
N ILE A 7 10.02 -8.92 -3.30
CA ILE A 7 9.01 -8.01 -2.79
C ILE A 7 8.45 -7.23 -3.97
N LYS A 8 7.13 -7.30 -4.14
CA LYS A 8 6.43 -6.59 -5.21
C LYS A 8 5.35 -5.68 -4.64
N ILE A 9 5.03 -4.63 -5.38
CA ILE A 9 3.91 -3.74 -5.09
C ILE A 9 2.95 -3.82 -6.28
N HIS A 10 1.70 -4.17 -5.99
CA HIS A 10 0.66 -4.30 -6.99
C HIS A 10 -0.29 -3.12 -6.89
N PHE A 11 -0.41 -2.39 -7.97
CA PHE A 11 -1.40 -1.34 -8.12
C PHE A 11 -2.54 -1.86 -8.97
N THR A 12 -3.78 -1.70 -8.52
CA THR A 12 -4.95 -2.19 -9.25
C THR A 12 -5.90 -1.07 -9.66
N TYR A 13 -6.60 -1.34 -10.77
CA TYR A 13 -7.62 -0.45 -11.33
C TYR A 13 -8.94 -1.19 -11.48
N SER A 14 -9.98 -0.76 -10.78
CA SER A 14 -11.32 -1.36 -10.90
C SER A 14 -12.46 -0.36 -10.91
N ASN A 15 -13.29 -0.40 -11.97
CA ASN A 15 -14.37 0.57 -12.23
C ASN A 15 -15.53 0.57 -11.20
N ASN A 16 -15.55 -0.36 -10.23
CA ASN A 16 -16.72 -0.59 -9.37
C ASN A 16 -16.77 0.23 -8.07
N TRP A 17 -15.64 0.62 -7.50
CA TRP A 17 -15.61 1.59 -6.40
C TRP A 17 -15.22 2.99 -6.90
N ILE A 18 -14.67 3.02 -8.11
CA ILE A 18 -14.34 4.18 -8.93
C ILE A 18 -15.55 5.12 -9.09
N SER A 19 -16.80 4.66 -9.18
CA SER A 19 -17.95 5.60 -9.22
C SER A 19 -18.20 6.37 -7.91
N LYS A 20 -17.66 5.92 -6.77
CA LYS A 20 -17.67 6.68 -5.49
C LYS A 20 -16.39 7.48 -5.25
N ALA A 21 -15.23 7.00 -5.72
CA ALA A 21 -13.96 7.69 -5.57
C ALA A 21 -13.69 8.75 -6.66
N ILE A 22 -14.19 8.56 -7.88
CA ILE A 22 -14.17 9.53 -8.99
C ILE A 22 -14.86 10.83 -8.58
N LYS A 23 -15.94 10.76 -7.78
CA LYS A 23 -16.66 11.95 -7.33
C LYS A 23 -15.94 12.74 -6.24
N PHE A 24 -14.87 12.20 -5.64
CA PHE A 24 -14.26 12.87 -4.50
C PHE A 24 -12.92 13.57 -4.82
N PHE A 25 -11.78 12.97 -5.22
CA PHE A 25 -10.52 13.71 -4.97
C PHE A 25 -9.25 13.69 -5.85
N SER A 26 -9.03 12.88 -6.90
CA SER A 26 -7.77 13.07 -7.67
C SER A 26 -7.69 12.27 -8.96
N VAL A 27 -6.99 12.84 -9.93
CA VAL A 27 -6.58 12.31 -11.23
C VAL A 27 -5.57 11.15 -11.08
N SER A 28 -5.87 10.16 -10.23
CA SER A 28 -5.01 8.99 -9.99
C SER A 28 -5.37 7.88 -10.97
N LYS A 29 -4.38 7.31 -11.65
CA LYS A 29 -4.58 6.15 -12.54
C LYS A 29 -4.85 4.90 -11.71
N PHE A 30 -4.27 4.82 -10.52
CA PHE A 30 -4.44 3.67 -9.65
C PHE A 30 -5.52 3.91 -8.62
N SER A 31 -6.29 2.86 -8.43
CA SER A 31 -7.37 2.86 -7.49
C SER A 31 -6.83 2.31 -6.16
N HIS A 32 -6.12 1.19 -6.16
CA HIS A 32 -5.74 0.48 -4.94
C HIS A 32 -4.30 -0.01 -5.02
N VAL A 33 -3.69 -0.28 -3.87
CA VAL A 33 -2.31 -0.75 -3.77
C VAL A 33 -2.17 -1.82 -2.68
N GLU A 34 -1.37 -2.84 -2.97
CA GLU A 34 -1.05 -3.96 -2.08
C GLU A 34 0.44 -4.31 -2.19
N ILE A 35 1.03 -4.87 -1.14
CA ILE A 35 2.43 -5.36 -1.14
C ILE A 35 2.45 -6.89 -1.06
N GLU A 36 3.24 -7.52 -1.93
CA GLU A 36 3.48 -8.96 -1.98
C GLU A 36 4.84 -9.28 -1.36
N ILE A 37 4.85 -10.21 -0.40
CA ILE A 37 6.04 -10.81 0.20
C ILE A 37 5.82 -12.32 0.19
N ASP A 38 6.70 -13.07 -0.49
CA ASP A 38 6.60 -14.54 -0.61
C ASP A 38 5.20 -15.00 -1.04
N GLU A 39 4.65 -14.41 -2.11
CA GLU A 39 3.32 -14.70 -2.67
C GLU A 39 2.12 -14.36 -1.77
N ILE A 40 2.35 -13.78 -0.60
CA ILE A 40 1.31 -13.25 0.28
C ILE A 40 1.18 -11.74 0.06
N CYS A 41 -0.02 -11.32 -0.34
CA CYS A 41 -0.39 -9.93 -0.52
C CYS A 41 -1.02 -9.38 0.75
N TYR A 42 -0.51 -8.24 1.24
CA TYR A 42 -1.05 -7.48 2.35
C TYR A 42 -1.71 -6.19 1.85
N SER A 43 -2.90 -5.91 2.37
CA SER A 43 -3.79 -4.91 1.81
C SER A 43 -4.70 -4.30 2.86
N ALA A 44 -5.19 -3.09 2.62
CA ALA A 44 -6.24 -2.46 3.42
C ALA A 44 -7.43 -2.05 2.54
N LYS A 45 -8.65 -2.55 2.82
CA LYS A 45 -9.88 -2.16 2.11
C LYS A 45 -10.99 -1.68 3.05
N PRO A 46 -11.86 -0.74 2.59
CA PRO A 46 -13.08 -0.38 3.32
C PRO A 46 -13.92 -1.62 3.65
N PHE A 47 -14.58 -1.64 4.80
CA PHE A 47 -15.43 -2.78 5.25
C PHE A 47 -14.69 -4.06 5.60
N LYS A 48 -13.39 -4.18 5.27
CA LYS A 48 -12.57 -5.35 5.57
C LYS A 48 -11.41 -5.06 6.53
N GLY A 49 -10.89 -3.83 6.54
CA GLY A 49 -9.68 -3.53 7.30
C GLY A 49 -8.42 -4.02 6.60
N VAL A 50 -7.37 -4.23 7.38
CA VAL A 50 -6.12 -4.83 6.91
C VAL A 50 -6.27 -6.35 6.86
N TYR A 51 -5.94 -6.94 5.71
CA TYR A 51 -6.03 -8.37 5.49
C TYR A 51 -4.88 -8.87 4.62
N ALA A 52 -4.60 -10.17 4.74
CA ALA A 52 -3.70 -10.90 3.87
C ALA A 52 -4.48 -11.85 2.95
N HIS A 53 -3.97 -12.10 1.76
CA HIS A 53 -4.48 -13.10 0.81
C HIS A 53 -3.38 -13.51 -0.17
N SER A 54 -3.59 -14.56 -0.97
CA SER A 54 -2.57 -15.02 -1.91
C SER A 54 -2.49 -14.12 -3.15
N TYR A 55 -1.32 -14.05 -3.79
CA TYR A 55 -1.18 -13.39 -5.09
C TYR A 55 -2.08 -14.04 -6.18
N ALA A 56 -2.30 -15.35 -6.11
CA ALA A 56 -3.24 -16.04 -6.98
C ALA A 56 -4.67 -15.50 -6.82
N ASP A 57 -5.12 -15.28 -5.58
CA ASP A 57 -6.42 -14.66 -5.30
C ASP A 57 -6.53 -13.23 -5.87
N LEU A 58 -5.44 -12.46 -5.81
CA LEU A 58 -5.38 -11.13 -6.41
C LEU A 58 -5.61 -11.20 -7.92
N CYS A 59 -4.90 -12.10 -8.61
CA CYS A 59 -5.00 -12.31 -10.05
C CYS A 59 -6.40 -12.73 -10.50
N ILE A 60 -7.12 -13.49 -9.66
CA ILE A 60 -8.50 -13.91 -9.94
C ILE A 60 -9.49 -12.74 -9.76
N LYS A 61 -9.28 -11.90 -8.74
CA LYS A 61 -10.24 -10.86 -8.34
C LYS A 61 -10.08 -9.54 -9.10
N GLU A 62 -8.87 -9.20 -9.52
CA GLU A 62 -8.56 -7.90 -10.10
C GLU A 62 -8.12 -8.07 -11.55
N ALA A 63 -8.90 -7.52 -12.48
CA ALA A 63 -8.65 -7.67 -13.92
C ALA A 63 -7.48 -6.82 -14.42
N ASN A 64 -7.12 -5.76 -13.71
CA ASN A 64 -6.04 -4.84 -14.10
C ASN A 64 -5.07 -4.65 -12.93
N ILE A 65 -3.91 -5.28 -13.03
CA ILE A 65 -2.84 -5.22 -12.04
C ILE A 65 -1.58 -4.70 -12.72
N GLN A 66 -0.99 -3.65 -12.16
CA GLN A 66 0.34 -3.17 -12.53
C GLN A 66 1.31 -3.47 -11.38
N THR A 67 2.33 -4.26 -11.68
CA THR A 67 3.26 -4.78 -10.66
C THR A 67 4.60 -4.07 -10.76
N PHE A 68 5.11 -3.64 -9.61
CA PHE A 68 6.41 -2.99 -9.47
C PHE A 68 7.28 -3.83 -8.53
N SER A 69 8.57 -3.93 -8.82
CA SER A 69 9.57 -4.46 -7.88
C SER A 69 10.32 -3.34 -7.20
N ILE A 70 10.89 -3.63 -6.04
CA ILE A 70 11.86 -2.75 -5.40
C ILE A 70 13.15 -2.75 -6.24
N ASN A 71 13.61 -1.56 -6.61
CA ASN A 71 14.78 -1.31 -7.48
C ASN A 71 16.12 -1.38 -6.74
N THR A 72 16.11 -1.80 -5.47
CA THR A 72 17.28 -1.96 -4.60
C THR A 72 17.32 -3.36 -4.03
N ASP A 73 18.50 -3.85 -3.70
CA ASP A 73 18.62 -5.11 -2.98
C ASP A 73 17.98 -4.97 -1.59
N VAL A 74 17.08 -5.90 -1.26
CA VAL A 74 16.43 -5.98 0.03
C VAL A 74 17.13 -7.06 0.85
N THR A 75 17.53 -6.75 2.07
CA THR A 75 18.13 -7.74 2.99
C THR A 75 17.06 -8.62 3.63
N GLU A 76 17.46 -9.78 4.16
CA GLU A 76 16.52 -10.63 4.92
C GLU A 76 15.95 -9.95 6.16
N GLU A 77 16.76 -9.13 6.81
CA GLU A 77 16.32 -8.36 7.96
C GLU A 77 15.21 -7.38 7.55
N GLN A 78 15.39 -6.64 6.45
CA GLN A 78 14.37 -5.70 5.96
C GLN A 78 13.08 -6.40 5.54
N LYS A 79 13.20 -7.54 4.86
CA LYS A 79 12.04 -8.38 4.50
C LYS A 79 11.31 -8.87 5.76
N SER A 80 12.05 -9.32 6.77
CA SER A 80 11.48 -9.81 8.03
C SER A 80 10.77 -8.70 8.79
N LEU A 81 11.36 -7.49 8.85
CA LEU A 81 10.75 -6.31 9.46
C LEU A 81 9.47 -5.88 8.72
N LEU A 82 9.49 -5.89 7.39
CA LEU A 82 8.31 -5.62 6.57
C LEU A 82 7.18 -6.59 6.91
N LYS A 83 7.48 -7.89 6.88
CA LYS A 83 6.50 -8.94 7.14
C LYS A 83 5.95 -8.85 8.56
N LEU A 84 6.82 -8.70 9.56
CA LEU A 84 6.42 -8.54 10.96
C LEU A 84 5.45 -7.37 11.14
N PHE A 85 5.81 -6.19 10.62
CA PHE A 85 4.95 -5.02 10.71
C PHE A 85 3.57 -5.26 10.08
N LEU A 86 3.54 -5.80 8.86
CA LEU A 86 2.30 -6.06 8.13
C LEU A 86 1.41 -7.08 8.83
N GLU A 87 2.00 -8.16 9.36
CA GLU A 87 1.29 -9.19 10.12
C GLU A 87 0.68 -8.62 11.41
N GLU A 88 1.40 -7.76 12.12
CA GLU A 88 0.87 -7.03 13.29
C GLU A 88 -0.28 -6.07 12.94
N GLN A 89 -0.35 -5.61 11.68
CA GLN A 89 -1.46 -4.78 11.22
C GLN A 89 -2.68 -5.61 10.80
N VAL A 90 -2.55 -6.91 10.50
CA VAL A 90 -3.68 -7.74 10.07
C VAL A 90 -4.77 -7.76 11.13
N SER A 91 -6.04 -7.65 10.69
CA SER A 91 -7.23 -7.49 11.55
C SER A 91 -7.42 -6.10 12.14
N LYS A 92 -6.49 -5.15 11.96
CA LYS A 92 -6.76 -3.74 12.26
C LYS A 92 -7.80 -3.17 11.30
N GLY A 93 -8.61 -2.25 11.81
CA GLY A 93 -9.74 -1.69 11.08
C GLY A 93 -9.33 -0.80 9.90
N TYR A 94 -10.24 -0.59 8.96
CA TYR A 94 -10.00 0.34 7.85
C TYR A 94 -10.27 1.78 8.29
N ASP A 95 -9.53 2.75 7.73
CA ASP A 95 -9.80 4.15 8.04
C ASP A 95 -10.98 4.73 7.23
N TYR A 96 -12.20 4.51 7.74
CA TYR A 96 -13.40 5.16 7.19
C TYR A 96 -13.37 6.69 7.34
N LYS A 97 -12.56 7.25 8.26
CA LYS A 97 -12.43 8.71 8.40
C LYS A 97 -11.62 9.32 7.26
N ALA A 98 -10.64 8.61 6.72
CA ALA A 98 -9.97 9.00 5.47
C ALA A 98 -10.92 8.98 4.26
N VAL A 99 -11.96 8.13 4.26
CA VAL A 99 -12.96 8.06 3.18
C VAL A 99 -14.05 9.13 3.33
N LEU A 100 -14.56 9.38 4.55
CA LEU A 100 -15.65 10.35 4.81
C LEU A 100 -15.17 11.78 5.08
N GLY A 101 -13.97 11.96 5.62
CA GLY A 101 -13.41 13.25 6.05
C GLY A 101 -12.55 13.93 4.98
N CYS A 102 -12.69 13.51 3.73
CA CYS A 102 -11.76 13.85 2.67
C CYS A 102 -11.92 15.31 2.16
N ALA A 103 -12.68 16.16 2.87
CA ALA A 103 -12.70 17.61 2.73
C ALA A 103 -12.38 18.45 4.00
N LEU A 104 -12.25 17.90 5.22
CA LEU A 104 -12.27 18.75 6.44
C LEU A 104 -11.32 18.40 7.60
N TRP A 105 -10.52 17.32 7.59
CA TRP A 105 -9.68 17.01 8.77
C TRP A 105 -8.23 16.66 8.45
N LYS A 106 -7.31 17.43 9.05
CA LYS A 106 -5.87 17.18 9.11
C LYS A 106 -5.63 15.97 10.03
N ARG A 107 -5.19 14.83 9.50
CA ARG A 107 -4.80 13.66 10.30
C ARG A 107 -3.30 13.38 10.15
N ASP A 108 -2.69 13.03 11.27
CA ASP A 108 -1.31 12.58 11.36
C ASP A 108 -1.30 11.04 11.28
N TRP A 109 -1.17 10.51 10.06
CA TRP A 109 -1.20 9.07 9.79
C TRP A 109 0.05 8.35 10.29
N GLU A 110 1.16 9.08 10.53
CA GLU A 110 2.39 8.52 11.09
C GLU A 110 2.20 8.06 12.56
N ASN A 111 1.25 8.68 13.29
CA ASN A 111 1.04 8.45 14.73
C ASN A 111 -0.26 7.71 15.09
N ASP A 112 -1.12 7.36 14.11
CA ASP A 112 -2.40 6.68 14.36
C ASP A 112 -2.43 5.29 13.71
N ASP A 113 -1.85 4.33 14.42
CA ASP A 113 -1.62 2.94 14.00
C ASP A 113 -2.90 2.06 13.99
N LYS A 114 -4.06 2.63 14.31
CA LYS A 114 -5.30 1.85 14.52
C LYS A 114 -6.09 1.63 13.24
N ARG A 115 -5.84 2.43 12.20
CA ARG A 115 -6.59 2.40 10.95
C ARG A 115 -5.72 2.82 9.78
N TRP A 116 -5.81 2.05 8.69
CA TRP A 116 -4.96 2.26 7.52
C TRP A 116 -5.76 2.55 6.26
N PHE A 117 -5.29 3.52 5.47
CA PHE A 117 -5.56 3.58 4.04
C PHE A 117 -4.56 2.69 3.28
N CYS A 118 -4.90 2.22 2.08
CA CYS A 118 -4.08 1.22 1.37
C CYS A 118 -2.65 1.70 1.13
N SER A 119 -2.44 2.90 0.58
CA SER A 119 -1.11 3.47 0.37
C SER A 119 -0.39 3.84 1.66
N GLU A 120 -1.11 4.27 2.70
CA GLU A 120 -0.50 4.57 4.01
C GLU A 120 0.05 3.31 4.68
N LEU A 121 -0.67 2.19 4.61
CA LEU A 121 -0.18 0.90 5.11
C LEU A 121 1.15 0.54 4.45
N ILE A 122 1.21 0.63 3.11
CA ILE A 122 2.41 0.26 2.36
C ILE A 122 3.56 1.20 2.71
N ALA A 123 3.32 2.51 2.76
CA ALA A 123 4.37 3.46 3.11
C ALA A 123 4.90 3.28 4.53
N SER A 124 4.03 3.04 5.50
CA SER A 124 4.43 2.78 6.89
C SER A 124 5.24 1.49 7.02
N ALA A 125 4.81 0.41 6.37
CA ALA A 125 5.57 -0.83 6.37
C ALA A 125 6.97 -0.65 5.76
N MET A 126 7.04 0.04 4.63
CA MET A 126 8.30 0.34 3.95
C MET A 126 9.20 1.25 4.78
N ASN A 127 8.64 2.24 5.49
CA ASN A 127 9.39 3.09 6.41
C ASN A 127 9.93 2.30 7.61
N TYR A 128 9.12 1.41 8.18
CA TYR A 128 9.52 0.55 9.30
C TYR A 128 10.75 -0.32 8.98
N ALA A 129 10.90 -0.74 7.71
CA ALA A 129 12.05 -1.51 7.24
C ALA A 129 13.18 -0.67 6.62
N GLY A 130 13.12 0.67 6.70
CA GLY A 130 14.14 1.56 6.12
C GLY A 130 14.20 1.53 4.58
N LEU A 131 13.07 1.29 3.93
CA LEU A 131 12.89 1.22 2.48
C LEU A 131 11.93 2.29 1.99
N GLU A 132 12.10 3.55 2.44
CA GLU A 132 11.12 4.60 2.23
C GLU A 132 10.79 4.80 0.74
N LEU A 133 9.48 4.82 0.44
CA LEU A 133 8.95 5.05 -0.90
C LEU A 133 8.76 6.54 -1.21
N THR A 134 8.63 7.36 -0.17
CA THR A 134 8.47 8.81 -0.26
C THR A 134 9.69 9.52 0.32
N ASN A 135 9.91 10.76 -0.11
CA ASN A 135 10.92 11.61 0.51
C ASN A 135 10.46 12.00 1.93
N LYS A 136 11.38 11.99 2.90
CA LYS A 136 11.21 12.53 4.26
C LYS A 136 10.66 13.97 4.36
N PHE A 137 10.81 14.78 3.31
CA PHE A 137 10.20 16.11 3.20
C PHE A 137 8.76 16.09 2.64
N TYR A 138 8.35 14.98 2.04
CA TYR A 138 7.00 14.75 1.56
C TYR A 138 6.17 14.13 2.70
N LYS A 139 5.60 15.00 3.53
CA LYS A 139 4.62 14.66 4.55
C LYS A 139 3.23 15.10 4.11
N PRO A 140 2.67 14.52 3.04
CA PRO A 140 1.35 14.92 2.64
C PRO A 140 0.39 14.50 3.76
N HIS A 141 -0.63 15.33 3.98
CA HIS A 141 -1.73 14.98 4.90
C HIS A 141 -2.52 13.74 4.44
N ARG A 142 -2.19 13.22 3.25
CA ARG A 142 -2.77 12.05 2.63
C ARG A 142 -1.78 11.45 1.64
N LEU A 143 -1.57 10.15 1.71
CA LEU A 143 -0.82 9.43 0.70
C LEU A 143 -1.77 8.64 -0.19
N ILE A 144 -1.78 8.89 -1.49
CA ILE A 144 -2.60 8.14 -2.47
C ILE A 144 -1.74 7.10 -3.22
N PRO A 145 -2.34 6.08 -3.87
CA PRO A 145 -1.57 5.07 -4.61
C PRO A 145 -0.65 5.66 -5.67
N GLU A 146 -1.08 6.71 -6.39
CA GLU A 146 -0.25 7.39 -7.39
C GLU A 146 1.06 7.94 -6.80
N ASP A 147 1.02 8.48 -5.57
CA ASP A 147 2.21 9.01 -4.88
C ASP A 147 3.28 7.93 -4.68
N LEU A 148 2.85 6.68 -4.47
CA LEU A 148 3.76 5.55 -4.35
C LEU A 148 4.26 5.06 -5.71
N ALA A 149 3.39 5.06 -6.73
CA ALA A 149 3.71 4.55 -8.06
C ALA A 149 4.82 5.37 -8.76
N VAL A 150 4.97 6.65 -8.41
CA VAL A 150 6.04 7.53 -8.92
C VAL A 150 7.37 7.42 -8.15
N SER A 151 7.45 6.55 -7.13
CA SER A 151 8.66 6.38 -6.35
C SER A 151 9.83 5.86 -7.19
N LEU A 152 10.99 6.54 -7.11
CA LEU A 152 12.23 6.11 -7.77
C LEU A 152 12.78 4.79 -7.24
N ARG A 153 12.30 4.34 -6.07
CA ARG A 153 12.66 3.05 -5.48
C ARG A 153 11.88 1.89 -6.12
N LEU A 154 10.88 2.18 -6.95
CA LEU A 154 10.09 1.18 -7.67
C LEU A 154 10.49 1.11 -9.14
N LYS A 155 10.52 -0.11 -9.67
CA LYS A 155 10.74 -0.38 -11.09
C LYS A 155 9.57 -1.20 -11.62
N VAL A 156 9.00 -0.77 -12.74
CA VAL A 156 7.96 -1.54 -13.44
C VAL A 156 8.57 -2.87 -13.88
N ASN A 157 7.90 -3.96 -13.53
CA ASN A 157 8.27 -5.31 -13.98
C ASN A 157 7.74 -5.61 -15.37
#